data_AF-W4HFV4-F1
#
_entry.id   AF-W4HFV4-F1
#
_cell.length_a   1.000
_cell.length_b   1.000
_cell.length_c   1.000
_cell.angle_alpha   90.00
_cell.angle_beta   90.00
_cell.angle_gamma   90.00
#
_symmetry.space_group_name_H-M   'P 1'
#
loop_
_entity.id
_entity.type
_entity.pdbx_description
1 polymer ?
#
loop_
_entity_poly.entity_id
_entity_poly.type
_entity_poly.pdbx_seq_one_letter_code
_entity_poly.pdbx_strand_id
1 'polypeptide(L)' 'MGRTAKTSMSLDRAVLDEARELGINVSRAAESGIQSAIQMRRAEIWKQENAGAIADYNGMIEHEGVPLSRYRKF' A
#
# COMPACT_ATOMS: atom_id res chain seq x y z
N MET A 1 19.86 -8.60 7.98
CA MET A 1 19.95 -9.47 6.78
C MET A 1 18.65 -10.26 6.68
N GLY A 2 17.68 -9.80 5.87
CA GLY A 2 16.43 -10.56 5.67
C GLY A 2 16.72 -11.83 4.88
N ARG A 3 16.21 -12.98 5.32
CA ARG A 3 16.41 -14.26 4.62
C ARG A 3 15.37 -14.36 3.50
N THR A 4 15.80 -14.31 2.25
CA THR A 4 14.93 -14.56 1.09
C THR A 4 14.64 -16.06 0.99
N ALA A 5 13.36 -16.44 0.95
CA ALA A 5 12.93 -17.82 0.71
C ALA A 5 12.70 -18.04 -0.79
N LYS A 6 13.14 -19.18 -1.34
CA LYS A 6 12.80 -19.57 -2.72
C LYS A 6 11.36 -20.07 -2.74
N THR A 7 10.55 -19.53 -3.65
CA THR A 7 9.18 -19.96 -3.95
C THR A 7 9.08 -20.21 -5.44
N SER A 8 8.54 -21.36 -5.86
CA SER A 8 8.16 -21.56 -7.27
C SER A 8 6.74 -21.01 -7.47
N MET A 9 6.56 -20.26 -8.55
CA MET A 9 5.27 -19.73 -8.96
C MET A 9 5.12 -19.94 -10.46
N SER A 10 3.89 -20.21 -10.90
CA SER A 10 3.57 -20.32 -12.32
C SER A 10 3.20 -18.94 -12.84
N LEU A 11 3.94 -18.47 -13.85
CA LEU A 11 3.69 -17.23 -14.57
C LEU A 11 3.46 -17.54 -16.04
N ASP A 12 2.75 -16.64 -16.72
CA ASP A 12 2.54 -16.74 -18.14
C ASP A 12 3.87 -16.73 -18.91
N ARG A 13 3.97 -17.57 -19.94
CA ARG A 13 5.22 -17.79 -20.64
C ARG A 13 5.56 -16.63 -21.58
N ALA A 14 4.57 -15.95 -22.15
CA ALA A 14 4.80 -14.77 -22.97
C ALA A 14 5.33 -13.61 -22.11
N VAL A 15 4.79 -13.45 -20.89
CA VAL A 15 5.27 -12.44 -19.94
C VAL A 15 6.73 -12.69 -19.52
N LEU A 16 7.10 -13.96 -19.29
CA LEU A 16 8.49 -14.32 -18.96
C LEU A 16 9.45 -14.09 -20.13
N ASP A 17 9.01 -14.36 -21.36
CA ASP A 17 9.81 -14.16 -22.56
C ASP A 17 10.05 -12.66 -22.80
N GLU A 18 8.98 -11.85 -22.78
CA GLU A 18 9.06 -10.40 -22.90
C GLU A 18 9.94 -9.78 -21.80
N ALA A 19 9.77 -10.22 -20.54
CA ALA A 19 10.63 -9.76 -19.45
C ALA A 19 12.11 -10.10 -19.69
N ARG A 20 12.40 -11.25 -20.31
CA ARG A 20 13.77 -11.66 -20.64
C ARG A 20 14.33 -10.84 -21.79
N GLU A 21 13.55 -10.58 -22.83
CA GLU A 21 13.93 -9.70 -23.96
C GLU A 21 14.25 -8.29 -23.49
N LEU A 22 13.48 -7.78 -22.53
CA LEU A 22 13.65 -6.45 -21.94
C LEU A 22 14.71 -6.39 -20.81
N GLY A 23 15.33 -7.53 -20.47
CA GLY A 23 16.34 -7.59 -19.40
C GLY A 23 15.80 -7.34 -17.99
N ILE A 24 14.50 -7.56 -17.77
CA ILE A 24 13.83 -7.35 -16.49
C ILE A 24 14.14 -8.50 -15.53
N ASN A 25 14.53 -8.16 -14.30
CA ASN A 25 14.70 -9.13 -13.24
C ASN A 25 13.33 -9.52 -12.65
N VAL A 26 12.77 -10.62 -13.14
CA VAL A 26 11.44 -11.13 -12.74
C VAL A 26 11.31 -11.33 -11.23
N SER A 27 12.36 -11.86 -10.57
CA SER A 27 12.31 -12.07 -9.11
C SER A 27 12.19 -10.76 -8.35
N ARG A 28 12.94 -9.73 -8.76
CA ARG A 28 12.87 -8.40 -8.13
C ARG A 28 11.54 -7.70 -8.44
N ALA A 29 11.04 -7.84 -9.66
CA ALA A 29 9.73 -7.30 -10.05
C ALA A 29 8.59 -7.96 -9.25
N ALA A 30 8.64 -9.29 -9.09
CA ALA A 30 7.68 -10.03 -8.29
C ALA A 30 7.73 -9.62 -6.81
N GLU A 31 8.91 -9.48 -6.23
CA GLU A 31 9.07 -9.01 -4.85
C GLU A 31 8.45 -7.62 -4.67
N SER A 32 8.77 -6.67 -5.56
CA SER A 32 8.21 -5.32 -5.51
C SER A 32 6.69 -5.31 -5.67
N GLY A 33 6.15 -6.12 -6.59
CA GLY A 33 4.71 -6.28 -6.79
C GLY A 33 3.99 -6.82 -5.55
N ILE A 34 4.56 -7.85 -4.91
CA ILE A 34 4.04 -8.43 -3.67
C ILE A 34 4.09 -7.41 -2.54
N GLN A 35 5.19 -6.68 -2.38
CA GLN A 35 5.29 -5.62 -1.36
C GLN A 35 4.23 -4.53 -1.57
N SER A 36 4.01 -4.11 -2.81
CA SER A 36 2.98 -3.12 -3.13
C SER A 36 1.57 -3.64 -2.78
N ALA A 37 1.25 -4.87 -3.17
CA ALA A 37 -0.03 -5.50 -2.86
C ALA A 37 -0.26 -5.63 -1.35
N ILE A 38 0.76 -6.01 -0.59
CA ILE A 38 0.71 -6.07 0.88
C ILE A 38 0.42 -4.68 1.46
N GLN A 39 1.12 -3.65 1.01
CA GLN A 39 0.90 -2.29 1.51
C GLN A 39 -0.51 -1.80 1.22
N MET A 40 -1.02 -2.01 0.00
CA MET A 40 -2.39 -1.67 -0.34
C MET A 40 -3.38 -2.39 0.56
N ARG A 41 -3.24 -3.70 0.72
CA ARG A 41 -4.15 -4.48 1.57
C ARG A 41 -4.10 -4.05 3.03
N ARG A 42 -2.92 -3.77 3.56
CA ARG A 42 -2.77 -3.25 4.93
C ARG A 42 -3.41 -1.87 5.09
N ALA A 43 -3.28 -1.01 4.09
CA ALA A 43 -3.93 0.30 4.11
C ALA A 43 -5.47 0.18 4.09
N GLU A 44 -6.01 -0.77 3.32
CA GLU A 44 -7.45 -1.05 3.32
C GLU A 44 -7.94 -1.57 4.68
N ILE A 45 -7.22 -2.52 5.28
CA ILE A 45 -7.55 -3.05 6.60
C ILE A 45 -7.50 -1.92 7.64
N TRP A 46 -6.43 -1.13 7.64
CA TRP A 46 -6.28 0.01 8.54
C TRP A 46 -7.43 1.01 8.37
N LYS A 47 -7.82 1.32 7.13
CA LYS A 47 -8.97 2.21 6.86
C LYS A 47 -10.27 1.64 7.43
N GLN A 48 -10.50 0.34 7.33
CA GLN A 48 -11.70 -0.30 7.89
C GLN A 48 -11.69 -0.26 9.41
N GLU A 49 -10.55 -0.56 10.04
CA GLU A 49 -10.40 -0.52 11.50
C GLU A 49 -10.53 0.91 12.05
N ASN A 50 -10.03 1.91 11.32
CA ASN A 50 -10.03 3.30 11.76
C ASN A 50 -11.24 4.09 11.23
N ALA A 51 -12.15 3.46 10.46
CA ALA A 51 -13.31 4.13 9.89
C ALA A 51 -14.18 4.80 10.97
N GLY A 52 -14.36 4.13 12.12
CA GLY A 52 -15.10 4.68 13.26
C GLY A 52 -14.40 5.89 13.88
N ALA A 53 -13.09 5.80 14.12
CA ALA A 53 -12.31 6.91 14.68
C ALA A 53 -12.23 8.11 13.72
N ILE A 54 -12.13 7.85 12.42
CA ILE A 54 -12.14 8.88 11.38
C ILE A 54 -13.52 9.55 11.32
N ALA A 55 -14.62 8.78 11.38
CA ALA A 55 -15.96 9.33 11.38
C ALA A 55 -16.24 10.18 12.63
N ASP A 56 -15.83 9.72 13.80
CA ASP A 56 -15.97 10.45 15.06
C ASP A 56 -15.17 11.77 15.04
N TYR A 57 -13.92 11.71 14.57
CA TYR A 57 -13.08 12.89 14.41
C TYR A 57 -13.62 13.87 13.36
N ASN A 58 -14.16 13.37 12.25
CA ASN A 58 -14.81 14.21 11.24
C ASN A 58 -16.06 14.89 11.83
N GLY A 59 -16.89 14.16 12.58
CA GLY A 59 -18.06 14.72 13.27
C GLY A 59 -17.67 15.79 14.29
N MET A 60 -16.58 15.59 15.03
CA MET A 60 -16.01 16.61 15.92
C MET A 60 -15.62 17.89 15.15
N ILE A 61 -14.96 17.76 14.00
CA ILE A 61 -14.59 18.91 13.16
C ILE A 61 -15.83 19.61 12.58
N GLU A 62 -16.86 18.88 12.19
CA GLU A 62 -18.11 19.47 11.69
C GLU A 62 -18.88 20.23 12.77
N HIS A 63 -18.87 19.72 14.02
CA HIS A 63 -19.57 20.35 15.14
C HIS A 63 -18.77 21.48 15.83
N GLU A 64 -17.47 21.28 16.07
CA GLU A 64 -16.63 22.20 16.86
C GLU A 64 -15.69 23.04 15.99
N GLY A 65 -15.62 22.76 14.68
CA GLY A 65 -14.65 23.36 13.77
C GLY A 65 -13.27 22.72 13.89
N VAL A 66 -12.36 23.08 12.98
CA VAL A 66 -11.00 22.50 12.98
C VAL A 66 -10.26 22.92 14.26
N PRO A 67 -9.82 21.97 15.11
CA PRO A 67 -9.04 22.27 16.30
C PRO A 67 -7.80 23.07 15.91
N LEU A 68 -7.46 24.09 16.70
CA LEU A 68 -6.27 24.93 16.49
C LEU A 68 -6.29 25.80 15.22
N SER A 69 -7.39 25.86 14.46
CA SER A 69 -7.53 26.77 13.30
C SER A 69 -7.22 28.23 13.66
N ARG A 70 -7.52 28.62 14.92
CA ARG A 70 -7.19 29.93 15.52
C ARG A 70 -5.69 30.28 15.59
N TYR A 71 -4.78 29.33 15.40
CA TYR A 71 -3.33 29.56 15.41
C TYR A 71 -2.69 29.44 14.01
N ARG A 72 -3.49 29.19 12.97
CA ARG A 72 -2.97 29.07 11.60
C ARG A 72 -2.64 30.46 11.04
N LYS A 73 -1.36 30.82 11.06
CA LYS A 73 -0.84 31.99 10.34
C LYS A 73 -0.63 31.60 8.87
N PHE A 74 -1.29 32.31 7.97
CA PHE A 74 -1.15 32.22 6.51
C PHE A 74 0.12 32.96 6.06
#